data_AF-A0A2P1PYK8-F1
#
_entry.id   AF-A0A2P1PYK8-F1
#
_cell.length_a   1.000
_cell.length_b   1.000
_cell.length_c   1.000
_cell.angle_alpha   90.00
_cell.angle_beta   90.00
_cell.angle_gamma   90.00
#
_symmetry.space_group_name_H-M   'P 1'
#
loop_
_entity.id
_entity.type
_entity.pdbx_description
1 polymer ?
#
loop_
_entity_poly.entity_id
_entity_poly.type
_entity_poly.pdbx_seq_one_letter_code
_entity_poly.pdbx_strand_id
1 'polypeptide(L)'
;MRDAVVCLLDIRALGLCYGNRLVLSDLSLQVQAGEMLALMGPMGSGKSSLLRVLAGIAQQNASAKLWGDLRYQGQALGQGPYPALVSQNARMLTASVQENLASHLPNRGQLTWHEQRDRIVHHLECSGLGRLRGHLQMPAVELDLCEQRLLAIARQSIAAPALLCVDEPTAGLDDSGAERVMAALHAQQPQSAILIALHQQDLAKSHAQRVALLAGGRIQEIADARQFFESPASVAARAFVGTGTCLVASPDADPASLDDDTPRPPALPPFVREAVSAWAGPRGFVWLERGRLAGTPQPGVFDDLDRDLDALARVGVTKLLTLLERPLSCEQALRARGIEATWEPIADMDAPEFLQCLRICQLLDHWLTERQIVAVHCRAGHGRTGTVLAAYRIWRGQTAIDAIDGVRQLEPKWIQSAAQVRFLNDFAHWAQQLPSSAHADRHVYLPHAAGVGPNP
;
A
#
# COMPACT_ATOMS: atom_id res chain seq x y z
N MET A 1 41.86 -13.85 -0.93
CA MET A 1 40.62 -13.94 -1.73
C MET A 1 39.78 -12.74 -1.35
N ARG A 2 39.49 -11.82 -2.28
CA ARG A 2 38.49 -10.77 -2.03
C ARG A 2 37.15 -11.48 -1.97
N ASP A 3 36.51 -11.49 -0.80
CA ASP A 3 35.19 -12.07 -0.63
C ASP A 3 34.26 -11.51 -1.70
N ALA A 4 33.64 -12.40 -2.48
CA ALA A 4 32.70 -12.00 -3.51
C ALA A 4 31.54 -11.29 -2.81
N VAL A 5 31.35 -10.00 -3.11
CA VAL A 5 30.25 -9.21 -2.59
C VAL A 5 28.94 -9.89 -3.03
N VAL A 6 28.22 -10.49 -2.09
CA VAL A 6 26.96 -11.19 -2.38
C VAL A 6 25.84 -10.16 -2.43
N CYS A 7 25.25 -10.00 -3.61
CA CYS A 7 24.06 -9.19 -3.80
C CYS A 7 22.88 -9.83 -3.06
N LEU A 8 22.40 -9.15 -2.01
CA LEU A 8 21.30 -9.61 -1.18
C LEU A 8 19.94 -9.20 -1.74
N LEU A 9 19.83 -7.96 -2.22
CA LEU A 9 18.65 -7.41 -2.86
C LEU A 9 19.05 -6.83 -4.22
N ASP A 10 18.37 -7.23 -5.28
CA ASP A 10 18.54 -6.69 -6.63
C ASP A 10 17.18 -6.23 -7.15
N ILE A 11 17.05 -4.92 -7.34
CA ILE A 11 15.86 -4.26 -7.89
C ILE A 11 16.23 -3.75 -9.27
N ARG A 12 15.46 -4.14 -10.29
CA ARG A 12 15.64 -3.68 -11.68
C ARG A 12 14.33 -3.14 -12.22
N ALA A 13 14.37 -1.87 -12.66
CA ALA A 13 13.25 -1.18 -13.28
C ALA A 13 11.94 -1.28 -12.48
N LEU A 14 12.04 -1.21 -11.15
CA LEU A 14 10.87 -1.20 -10.27
C LEU A 14 10.06 0.05 -10.53
N GLY A 15 8.75 -0.12 -10.64
CA GLY A 15 7.86 0.99 -10.41
C GLY A 15 6.62 0.61 -9.63
N LEU A 16 5.98 1.66 -9.11
CA LEU A 16 4.91 1.61 -8.15
C LEU A 16 3.92 2.72 -8.47
N CYS A 17 2.66 2.34 -8.68
CA CYS A 17 1.54 3.28 -8.71
C CYS A 17 0.56 3.00 -7.57
N TYR A 18 -0.13 4.05 -7.10
CA TYR A 18 -1.37 3.91 -6.34
C TYR A 18 -2.50 4.55 -7.14
N GLY A 19 -3.43 3.73 -7.66
CA GLY A 19 -4.45 4.19 -8.60
C GLY A 19 -3.81 4.77 -9.87
N ASN A 20 -3.96 6.08 -10.06
CA ASN A 20 -3.38 6.85 -11.18
C ASN A 20 -2.10 7.60 -10.82
N ARG A 21 -1.70 7.61 -9.54
CA ARG A 21 -0.51 8.32 -9.07
C ARG A 21 0.72 7.44 -9.23
N LEU A 22 1.71 7.89 -9.99
CA LEU A 22 2.97 7.20 -10.21
C LEU A 22 3.99 7.62 -9.15
N VAL A 23 4.33 6.71 -8.23
CA VAL A 23 5.26 6.99 -7.12
C VAL A 23 6.69 6.62 -7.49
N LEU A 24 6.90 5.43 -8.05
CA LEU A 24 8.18 4.95 -8.55
C LEU A 24 8.02 4.58 -10.02
N SER A 25 8.97 4.93 -10.87
CA SER A 25 8.83 4.72 -12.32
C SER A 25 9.79 3.66 -12.88
N ASP A 26 11.06 3.76 -12.51
CA ASP A 26 12.15 2.95 -13.06
C ASP A 26 13.31 2.98 -12.06
N LEU A 27 13.03 2.42 -10.88
CA LEU A 27 13.96 2.36 -9.77
C LEU A 27 14.81 1.11 -9.91
N SER A 28 16.13 1.29 -9.98
CA SER A 28 17.08 0.19 -9.88
C SER A 28 18.00 0.43 -8.68
N LEU A 29 18.18 -0.60 -7.86
CA LEU A 29 18.89 -0.53 -6.58
C LEU A 29 19.44 -1.90 -6.21
N GLN A 30 20.67 -1.93 -5.70
CA GLN A 30 21.28 -3.15 -5.18
C GLN A 30 21.73 -2.95 -3.74
N VAL A 31 21.34 -3.90 -2.88
CA VAL A 31 21.81 -3.99 -1.50
C VAL A 31 22.70 -5.22 -1.35
N GLN A 32 23.90 -5.04 -0.84
CA GLN A 32 24.88 -6.08 -0.55
C GLN A 32 24.67 -6.67 0.84
N ALA A 33 25.02 -7.93 1.03
CA ALA A 33 24.98 -8.56 2.34
C ALA A 33 25.91 -7.81 3.33
N GLY A 34 25.41 -7.54 4.53
CA GLY A 34 26.17 -6.85 5.59
C GLY A 34 26.44 -5.36 5.35
N GLU A 35 25.87 -4.72 4.32
CA GLU A 35 25.99 -3.27 4.13
C GLU A 35 24.85 -2.50 4.81
N MET A 36 25.13 -1.28 5.26
CA MET A 36 24.17 -0.24 5.62
C MET A 36 24.10 0.79 4.49
N LEU A 37 23.03 0.70 3.70
CA LEU A 37 22.72 1.62 2.61
C LEU A 37 21.73 2.69 3.11
N ALA A 38 22.14 3.96 3.05
CA ALA A 38 21.24 5.08 3.31
C ALA A 38 20.43 5.42 2.06
N LEU A 39 19.11 5.42 2.18
CA LEU A 39 18.17 5.89 1.17
C LEU A 39 17.77 7.34 1.50
N MET A 40 18.30 8.29 0.74
CA MET A 40 18.06 9.71 0.93
C MET A 40 17.15 10.29 -0.15
N GLY A 41 16.62 11.48 0.11
CA GLY A 41 15.90 12.27 -0.88
C GLY A 41 14.82 13.15 -0.26
N PRO A 42 14.20 14.05 -1.04
CA PRO A 42 13.19 14.98 -0.56
C PRO A 42 11.97 14.29 0.07
N MET A 43 11.20 15.04 0.86
CA MET A 43 9.90 14.55 1.34
C MET A 43 8.99 14.17 0.15
N GLY A 44 8.28 13.05 0.28
CA GLY A 44 7.39 12.56 -0.78
C GLY A 44 8.09 11.89 -1.97
N SER A 45 9.41 11.69 -1.95
CA SER A 45 10.14 11.07 -3.08
C SER A 45 9.88 9.57 -3.29
N GLY A 46 9.16 8.92 -2.36
CA GLY A 46 8.80 7.50 -2.45
C GLY A 46 9.63 6.55 -1.58
N LYS A 47 10.47 7.05 -0.66
CA LYS A 47 11.32 6.23 0.23
C LYS A 47 10.51 5.21 1.05
N SER A 48 9.56 5.69 1.86
CA SER A 48 8.67 4.83 2.66
C SER A 48 7.85 3.88 1.79
N SER A 49 7.47 4.30 0.58
CA SER A 49 6.76 3.45 -0.38
C SER A 49 7.64 2.30 -0.87
N LEU A 50 8.92 2.56 -1.18
CA LEU A 50 9.89 1.51 -1.51
C LEU A 50 10.05 0.51 -0.36
N LEU A 51 10.24 1.00 0.87
CA LEU A 51 10.39 0.12 2.04
C LEU A 51 9.14 -0.75 2.27
N ARG A 52 7.94 -0.22 2.06
CA ARG A 52 6.68 -0.99 2.14
C ARG A 52 6.54 -2.02 1.02
N VAL A 53 7.08 -1.77 -0.17
CA VAL A 53 7.14 -2.77 -1.26
C VAL A 53 8.05 -3.92 -0.86
N LEU A 54 9.23 -3.60 -0.33
CA LEU A 54 10.19 -4.61 0.12
C LEU A 54 9.63 -5.45 1.27
N ALA A 55 8.81 -4.88 2.15
CA ALA A 55 8.17 -5.58 3.25
C ALA A 55 6.90 -6.38 2.85
N GLY A 56 6.50 -6.38 1.58
CA GLY A 56 5.28 -7.04 1.12
C GLY A 56 3.97 -6.33 1.51
N ILE A 57 4.06 -5.13 2.10
CA ILE A 57 2.90 -4.37 2.62
C ILE A 57 2.18 -3.65 1.48
N ALA A 58 2.94 -3.04 0.55
CA ALA A 58 2.33 -2.29 -0.55
C ALA A 58 1.45 -3.21 -1.43
N GLN A 59 1.85 -4.46 -1.61
CA GLN A 59 1.18 -5.50 -2.38
C GLN A 59 -0.23 -5.83 -1.85
N GLN A 60 -0.48 -5.58 -0.55
CA GLN A 60 -1.77 -5.81 0.10
C GLN A 60 -2.78 -4.69 -0.17
N ASN A 61 -2.31 -3.53 -0.66
CA ASN A 61 -3.19 -2.44 -1.04
C ASN A 61 -3.75 -2.68 -2.44
N ALA A 62 -5.08 -2.76 -2.57
CA ALA A 62 -5.77 -3.03 -3.84
C ALA A 62 -5.48 -1.97 -4.93
N SER A 63 -5.14 -0.74 -4.54
CA SER A 63 -4.78 0.34 -5.46
C SER A 63 -3.33 0.29 -5.92
N ALA A 64 -2.46 -0.50 -5.24
CA ALA A 64 -1.05 -0.58 -5.55
C ALA A 64 -0.77 -1.45 -6.78
N LYS A 65 0.02 -0.91 -7.71
CA LYS A 65 0.52 -1.62 -8.90
C LYS A 65 2.03 -1.62 -8.88
N LEU A 66 2.62 -2.78 -9.13
CA LEU A 66 4.05 -3.00 -9.08
C LEU A 66 4.51 -3.69 -10.37
N TRP A 67 5.66 -3.26 -10.89
CA TRP A 67 6.36 -3.92 -12.00
C TRP A 67 7.87 -3.89 -11.76
N GLY A 68 8.63 -4.51 -12.65
CA GLY A 68 10.09 -4.68 -12.53
C GLY A 68 10.47 -6.06 -12.02
N ASP A 69 11.77 -6.33 -11.97
CA ASP A 69 12.34 -7.56 -11.38
C ASP A 69 12.89 -7.22 -10.00
N LEU A 70 12.36 -7.89 -8.98
CA LEU A 70 12.74 -7.71 -7.58
C LEU A 70 13.18 -9.06 -7.04
N ARG A 71 14.47 -9.17 -6.74
CA ARG A 71 15.06 -10.39 -6.19
C ARG A 71 15.63 -10.14 -4.81
N TYR A 72 15.28 -10.99 -3.86
CA TYR A 72 15.79 -10.98 -2.51
C TYR A 72 16.31 -12.38 -2.17
N GLN A 73 17.55 -12.46 -1.67
CA GLN A 73 18.25 -13.73 -1.43
C GLN A 73 18.27 -14.64 -2.68
N GLY A 74 18.38 -14.05 -3.87
CA GLY A 74 18.39 -14.77 -5.15
C GLY A 74 17.03 -15.26 -5.65
N GLN A 75 15.95 -15.05 -4.89
CA GLN A 75 14.58 -15.45 -5.25
C GLN A 75 13.72 -14.24 -5.60
N ALA A 76 12.70 -14.41 -6.44
CA ALA A 76 11.73 -13.34 -6.70
C ALA A 76 11.00 -12.96 -5.41
N LEU A 77 10.81 -11.65 -5.18
CA LEU A 77 10.13 -11.14 -3.99
C LEU A 77 8.72 -11.74 -3.88
N GLY A 78 8.39 -12.30 -2.72
CA GLY A 78 7.11 -12.99 -2.46
C GLY A 78 7.14 -14.50 -2.67
N GLN A 79 8.22 -15.09 -3.20
CA GLN A 79 8.43 -16.54 -3.22
C GLN A 79 9.14 -17.08 -1.96
N GLY A 80 9.63 -16.17 -1.11
CA GLY A 80 10.35 -16.48 0.13
C GLY A 80 10.03 -15.45 1.23
N PRO A 81 10.85 -15.37 2.30
CA PRO A 81 10.66 -14.39 3.35
C PRO A 81 10.81 -12.97 2.80
N TYR A 82 10.04 -12.03 3.32
CA TYR A 82 10.22 -10.61 3.03
C TYR A 82 11.30 -10.00 3.94
N PRO A 83 12.03 -8.98 3.48
CA PRO A 83 12.74 -8.05 4.34
C PRO A 83 11.87 -7.55 5.51
N ALA A 84 12.46 -7.42 6.69
CA ALA A 84 11.75 -6.92 7.86
C ALA A 84 11.68 -5.39 7.83
N LEU A 85 10.53 -4.80 8.18
CA LEU A 85 10.35 -3.36 8.22
C LEU A 85 10.17 -2.86 9.65
N VAL A 86 11.08 -2.00 10.08
CA VAL A 86 10.94 -1.21 11.30
C VAL A 86 10.02 -0.04 11.01
N SER A 87 8.74 -0.21 11.32
CA SER A 87 7.71 0.84 11.21
C SER A 87 7.05 1.10 12.56
N GLN A 88 6.55 2.32 12.75
CA GLN A 88 5.71 2.65 13.90
C GLN A 88 4.34 1.98 13.75
N ASN A 89 3.95 1.15 14.71
CA ASN A 89 2.67 0.44 14.69
C ASN A 89 1.90 0.72 15.99
N ALA A 90 0.65 1.16 15.88
CA ALA A 90 -0.20 1.45 17.05
C ALA A 90 -0.37 0.24 17.99
N ARG A 91 -0.42 -0.99 17.46
CA ARG A 91 -0.46 -2.23 18.27
C ARG A 91 0.80 -2.45 19.10
N MET A 92 1.92 -1.86 18.69
CA MET A 92 3.17 -1.92 19.47
C MET A 92 3.00 -1.17 20.79
N LEU A 93 2.35 -0.02 20.77
CA LEU A 93 2.27 0.92 21.89
C LEU A 93 1.45 0.38 23.07
N THR A 94 0.43 -0.44 22.80
CA THR A 94 -0.47 -0.97 23.84
C THR A 94 0.07 -2.21 24.55
N ALA A 95 1.02 -2.94 23.94
CA ALA A 95 1.60 -4.15 24.51
C ALA A 95 2.85 -3.85 25.34
N SER A 96 3.19 -4.73 26.28
CA SER A 96 4.45 -4.63 27.03
C SER A 96 5.67 -4.82 26.13
N VAL A 97 6.84 -4.35 26.59
CA VAL A 97 8.12 -4.59 25.91
C VAL A 97 8.35 -6.08 25.64
N GLN A 98 8.09 -6.93 26.63
CA GLN A 98 8.25 -8.38 26.50
C GLN A 98 7.29 -8.99 25.46
N GLU A 99 6.01 -8.59 25.46
CA GLU A 99 5.04 -9.10 24.47
C GLU A 99 5.38 -8.66 23.05
N ASN A 100 5.85 -7.41 22.90
CA ASN A 100 6.32 -6.89 21.62
C ASN A 100 7.44 -7.76 21.05
N LEU A 101 8.48 -8.04 21.85
CA LEU A 101 9.62 -8.86 21.44
C LEU A 101 9.24 -10.32 21.24
N ALA A 102 8.45 -10.90 22.17
CA ALA A 102 8.00 -12.28 22.09
C ALA A 102 7.17 -12.57 20.85
N SER A 103 6.38 -11.60 20.37
CA SER A 103 5.54 -11.76 19.18
C SER A 103 6.32 -12.05 17.89
N HIS A 104 7.63 -11.73 17.86
CA HIS A 104 8.50 -11.92 16.69
C HIS A 104 9.57 -13.00 16.93
N LEU A 105 9.54 -13.71 18.07
CA LEU A 105 10.47 -14.80 18.35
C LEU A 105 10.28 -15.96 17.36
N PRO A 106 11.37 -16.45 16.74
CA PRO A 106 11.33 -17.67 15.94
C PRO A 106 10.87 -18.86 16.78
N ASN A 107 9.98 -19.68 16.23
CA ASN A 107 9.44 -20.89 16.87
C ASN A 107 8.81 -20.64 18.25
N ARG A 108 8.27 -19.44 18.51
CA ARG A 108 7.66 -19.05 19.80
C ARG A 108 6.73 -20.11 20.39
N GLY A 109 5.89 -20.74 19.58
CA GLY A 109 4.92 -21.77 20.03
C GLY A 109 5.55 -23.04 20.61
N GLN A 110 6.86 -23.24 20.41
CA GLN A 110 7.63 -24.37 20.96
C GLN A 110 8.43 -23.99 22.21
N LEU A 111 8.40 -22.72 22.62
CA LEU A 111 9.21 -22.20 23.72
C LEU A 111 8.35 -21.99 24.97
N THR A 112 8.85 -22.43 26.11
CA THR A 112 8.33 -22.06 27.42
C THR A 112 8.49 -20.55 27.66
N TRP A 113 7.74 -20.01 28.62
CA TRP A 113 7.85 -18.59 28.97
C TRP A 113 9.26 -18.19 29.42
N HIS A 114 9.96 -19.08 30.14
CA HIS A 114 11.34 -18.86 30.58
C HIS A 114 12.31 -18.82 29.38
N GLU A 115 12.21 -19.77 28.45
CA GLU A 115 13.05 -19.78 27.24
C GLU A 115 12.80 -18.56 26.34
N GLN A 116 11.54 -18.11 26.22
CA GLN A 116 11.22 -16.88 25.50
C GLN A 116 11.91 -15.68 26.14
N ARG A 117 11.82 -15.57 27.47
CA ARG A 117 12.45 -14.49 28.23
C ARG A 117 13.97 -14.51 28.09
N ASP A 118 14.61 -15.66 28.21
CA ASP A 118 16.06 -15.78 28.10
C ASP A 118 16.56 -15.39 26.71
N ARG A 119 15.86 -15.82 25.64
CA ARG A 119 16.17 -15.39 24.27
C ARG A 119 15.99 -13.90 24.07
N ILE A 120 14.94 -13.31 24.63
CA ILE A 120 14.71 -11.86 24.58
C ILE A 120 15.83 -11.11 25.27
N VAL A 121 16.20 -11.51 26.49
CA VAL A 121 17.26 -10.86 27.26
C VAL A 121 18.60 -10.97 26.53
N HIS A 122 18.94 -12.15 26.02
CA HIS A 122 20.15 -12.35 25.22
C HIS A 122 20.18 -11.46 23.98
N HIS A 123 19.07 -11.38 23.24
CA HIS A 123 18.96 -10.50 22.08
C HIS A 123 19.17 -9.03 22.43
N LEU A 124 18.54 -8.55 23.52
CA LEU A 124 18.72 -7.17 23.99
C LEU A 124 20.17 -6.88 24.38
N GLU A 125 20.87 -7.83 25.02
CA GLU A 125 22.27 -7.68 25.41
C GLU A 125 23.19 -7.63 24.20
N CYS A 126 23.06 -8.57 23.26
CA CYS A 126 23.87 -8.60 22.03
C CYS A 126 23.63 -7.38 21.12
N SER A 127 22.43 -6.78 21.20
CA SER A 127 22.05 -5.62 20.39
C SER A 127 22.44 -4.27 21.02
N GLY A 128 23.09 -4.26 22.19
CA GLY A 128 23.40 -3.02 22.92
C GLY A 128 22.16 -2.35 23.55
N LEU A 129 21.05 -3.08 23.67
CA LEU A 129 19.74 -2.60 24.14
C LEU A 129 19.40 -3.06 25.56
N GLY A 130 20.42 -3.37 26.36
CA GLY A 130 20.26 -3.91 27.72
C GLY A 130 19.40 -3.05 28.65
N ARG A 131 19.24 -1.75 28.39
CA ARG A 131 18.33 -0.88 29.15
C ARG A 131 16.87 -1.35 29.10
N LEU A 132 16.42 -1.84 27.95
CA LEU A 132 15.05 -2.35 27.78
C LEU A 132 14.76 -3.59 28.63
N ARG A 133 15.79 -4.29 29.13
CA ARG A 133 15.63 -5.42 30.07
C ARG A 133 14.91 -4.99 31.36
N GLY A 134 15.18 -3.77 31.84
CA GLY A 134 14.50 -3.21 33.01
C GLY A 134 13.02 -2.91 32.76
N HIS A 135 12.63 -2.73 31.49
CA HIS A 135 11.29 -2.29 31.08
C HIS A 135 10.44 -3.43 30.51
N LEU A 136 10.84 -4.70 30.67
CA LEU A 136 10.15 -5.84 30.04
C LEU A 136 8.63 -5.89 30.31
N GLN A 137 8.19 -5.51 31.50
CA GLN A 137 6.77 -5.51 31.89
C GLN A 137 6.07 -4.17 31.60
N MET A 138 6.82 -3.13 31.23
CA MET A 138 6.27 -1.80 30.97
C MET A 138 5.54 -1.80 29.62
N PRO A 139 4.35 -1.17 29.52
CA PRO A 139 3.71 -0.88 28.24
C PRO A 139 4.61 -0.01 27.36
N ALA A 140 4.71 -0.33 26.06
CA ALA A 140 5.62 0.40 25.17
C ALA A 140 5.27 1.90 25.02
N VAL A 141 4.00 2.28 25.25
CA VAL A 141 3.57 3.70 25.26
C VAL A 141 4.20 4.51 26.39
N GLU A 142 4.63 3.88 27.49
CA GLU A 142 5.26 4.56 28.63
C GLU A 142 6.76 4.78 28.44
N LEU A 143 7.38 4.11 27.46
CA LEU A 143 8.77 4.33 27.09
C LEU A 143 8.97 5.73 26.49
N ASP A 144 10.16 6.31 26.68
CA ASP A 144 10.53 7.52 25.96
C ASP A 144 10.63 7.27 24.44
N LEU A 145 10.59 8.33 23.63
CA LEU A 145 10.56 8.20 22.17
C LEU A 145 11.77 7.43 21.63
N CYS A 146 12.96 7.63 22.21
CA CYS A 146 14.17 6.93 21.81
C CYS A 146 14.05 5.43 22.11
N GLU A 147 13.61 5.06 23.31
CA GLU A 147 13.40 3.68 23.73
C GLU A 147 12.30 2.98 22.92
N GLN A 148 11.24 3.70 22.53
CA GLN A 148 10.24 3.18 21.59
C GLN A 148 10.86 2.82 20.23
N ARG A 149 11.78 3.64 19.71
CA ARG A 149 12.51 3.34 18.45
C ARG A 149 13.43 2.14 18.61
N LEU A 150 14.18 2.07 19.72
CA LEU A 150 15.06 0.95 20.02
C LEU A 150 14.27 -0.36 20.17
N LEU A 151 13.10 -0.32 20.82
CA LEU A 151 12.19 -1.46 20.90
C LEU A 151 11.70 -1.90 19.52
N ALA A 152 11.31 -0.96 18.66
CA ALA A 152 10.86 -1.28 17.30
C ALA A 152 11.96 -1.98 16.48
N ILE A 153 13.21 -1.54 16.63
CA ILE A 153 14.38 -2.19 16.01
C ILE A 153 14.54 -3.60 16.56
N ALA A 154 14.67 -3.75 17.89
CA ALA A 154 14.84 -5.03 18.58
C ALA A 154 13.76 -6.05 18.17
N ARG A 155 12.52 -5.60 18.10
CA ARG A 155 11.38 -6.44 17.73
C ARG A 155 11.51 -7.01 16.32
N GLN A 156 12.03 -6.25 15.36
CA GLN A 156 12.20 -6.74 13.99
C GLN A 156 13.50 -7.54 13.82
N SER A 157 14.56 -7.20 14.57
CA SER A 157 15.85 -7.88 14.49
C SER A 157 15.90 -9.21 15.21
N ILE A 158 15.01 -9.49 16.17
CA ILE A 158 15.04 -10.72 16.97
C ILE A 158 14.90 -12.01 16.12
N ALA A 159 14.30 -11.91 14.94
CA ALA A 159 14.17 -13.00 13.98
C ALA A 159 15.41 -13.16 13.07
N ALA A 160 16.44 -12.31 13.24
CA ALA A 160 17.64 -12.24 12.41
C ALA A 160 17.33 -12.20 10.90
N PRO A 161 16.53 -11.22 10.42
CA PRO A 161 16.25 -11.10 9.00
C PRO A 161 17.52 -10.76 8.23
N ALA A 162 17.70 -11.28 7.02
CA ALA A 162 18.91 -10.95 6.23
C ALA A 162 18.95 -9.47 5.80
N LEU A 163 17.80 -8.81 5.65
CA LEU A 163 17.67 -7.37 5.39
C LEU A 163 16.68 -6.72 6.36
N LEU A 164 17.13 -5.66 7.05
CA LEU A 164 16.33 -4.78 7.88
C LEU A 164 16.09 -3.45 7.15
N CYS A 165 14.84 -3.20 6.78
CA CYS A 165 14.38 -1.92 6.25
C CYS A 165 13.95 -1.01 7.41
N VAL A 166 14.41 0.24 7.42
CA VAL A 166 14.15 1.17 8.53
C VAL A 166 13.70 2.53 7.98
N ASP A 167 12.53 3.00 8.41
CA ASP A 167 11.92 4.23 7.90
C ASP A 167 12.03 5.36 8.93
N GLU A 168 12.86 6.37 8.66
CA GLU A 168 13.04 7.58 9.46
C GLU A 168 13.20 7.34 10.98
N PRO A 169 14.17 6.50 11.41
CA PRO A 169 14.21 6.03 12.79
C PRO A 169 14.62 7.12 13.80
N THR A 170 15.23 8.21 13.34
CA THR A 170 15.72 9.32 14.18
C THR A 170 14.78 10.53 14.21
N ALA A 171 13.63 10.46 13.52
CA ALA A 171 12.68 11.56 13.47
C ALA A 171 12.14 11.90 14.87
N GLY A 172 12.29 13.18 15.26
CA GLY A 172 11.86 13.72 16.55
C GLY A 172 12.80 13.46 17.72
N LEU A 173 13.97 12.85 17.49
CA LEU A 173 15.01 12.68 18.50
C LEU A 173 16.00 13.85 18.48
N ASP A 174 16.64 14.09 19.62
CA ASP A 174 17.84 14.91 19.70
C ASP A 174 19.07 14.13 19.18
N ASP A 175 20.21 14.80 19.05
CA ASP A 175 21.44 14.20 18.50
C ASP A 175 21.88 12.97 19.29
N SER A 176 21.77 13.03 20.63
CA SER A 176 22.09 11.90 21.52
C SER A 176 21.18 10.69 21.29
N GLY A 177 19.87 10.91 21.17
CA GLY A 177 18.90 9.86 20.85
C GLY A 177 19.10 9.28 19.45
N ALA A 178 19.39 10.13 18.46
CA ALA A 178 19.70 9.70 17.10
C ALA A 178 20.94 8.79 17.05
N GLU A 179 22.03 9.18 17.71
CA GLU A 179 23.25 8.38 17.81
C GLU A 179 23.00 7.03 18.50
N ARG A 180 22.20 6.99 19.58
CA ARG A 180 21.81 5.73 20.23
C ARG A 180 21.08 4.79 19.29
N VAL A 181 20.17 5.33 18.47
CA VAL A 181 19.43 4.57 17.47
C VAL A 181 20.36 4.06 16.36
N MET A 182 21.27 4.90 15.87
CA MET A 182 22.26 4.49 14.86
C MET A 182 23.20 3.42 15.41
N ALA A 183 23.67 3.53 16.66
CA ALA A 183 24.50 2.53 17.30
C ALA A 183 23.79 1.17 17.43
N ALA A 184 22.49 1.17 17.76
CA ALA A 184 21.69 -0.05 17.81
C ALA A 184 21.55 -0.73 16.43
N LEU A 185 21.40 0.07 15.37
CA LEU A 185 21.37 -0.44 13.99
C LEU A 185 22.73 -1.02 13.58
N HIS A 186 23.84 -0.34 13.89
CA HIS A 186 25.19 -0.88 13.67
C HIS A 186 25.41 -2.23 14.36
N ALA A 187 24.88 -2.41 15.58
CA ALA A 187 24.95 -3.69 16.28
C ALA A 187 24.22 -4.84 15.54
N GLN A 188 23.23 -4.53 14.68
CA GLN A 188 22.54 -5.55 13.86
C GLN A 188 23.25 -5.86 12.54
N GLN A 189 24.11 -4.97 12.05
CA GLN A 189 24.76 -5.09 10.75
C GLN A 189 25.49 -6.43 10.50
N PRO A 190 26.15 -7.06 11.50
CA PRO A 190 26.79 -8.36 11.31
C PRO A 190 25.82 -9.50 10.95
N GLN A 191 24.54 -9.37 11.31
CA GLN A 191 23.51 -10.39 11.06
C GLN A 191 22.55 -9.99 9.92
N SER A 192 22.41 -8.69 9.68
CA SER A 192 21.45 -8.13 8.75
C SER A 192 22.08 -7.01 7.94
N ALA A 193 21.93 -7.01 6.61
CA ALA A 193 22.08 -5.77 5.86
C ALA A 193 20.99 -4.77 6.31
N ILE A 194 21.25 -3.48 6.14
CA ILE A 194 20.36 -2.41 6.59
C ILE A 194 20.09 -1.46 5.44
N LEU A 195 18.82 -1.27 5.11
CA LEU A 195 18.36 -0.22 4.20
C LEU A 195 17.60 0.83 5.02
N ILE A 196 18.21 1.99 5.23
CA ILE A 196 17.69 3.02 6.14
C ILE A 196 17.30 4.28 5.38
N ALA A 197 16.04 4.69 5.49
CA ALA A 197 15.60 5.99 5.00
C ALA A 197 15.96 7.09 6.01
N LEU A 198 16.79 8.05 5.59
CA LEU A 198 17.26 9.16 6.41
C LEU A 198 16.99 10.50 5.74
N HIS A 199 16.71 11.51 6.56
CA HIS A 199 16.66 12.93 6.14
C HIS A 199 17.89 13.72 6.59
N GLN A 200 18.50 13.36 7.73
CA GLN A 200 19.68 14.03 8.27
C GLN A 200 20.94 13.57 7.51
N GLN A 201 21.56 14.49 6.78
CA GLN A 201 22.75 14.21 5.97
C GLN A 201 23.95 13.78 6.82
N ASP A 202 24.16 14.40 7.98
CA ASP A 202 25.31 14.10 8.85
C ASP A 202 25.29 12.66 9.37
N LEU A 203 24.10 12.13 9.69
CA LEU A 203 23.94 10.73 10.07
C LEU A 203 24.23 9.79 8.90
N ALA A 204 23.70 10.08 7.72
CA ALA A 204 23.98 9.27 6.53
C ALA A 204 25.48 9.29 6.19
N LYS A 205 26.13 10.44 6.31
CA LYS A 205 27.57 10.63 6.08
C LYS A 205 28.43 9.85 7.08
N SER A 206 28.01 9.80 8.33
CA SER A 206 28.80 9.21 9.42
C SER A 206 28.59 7.69 9.56
N HIS A 207 27.43 7.18 9.16
CA HIS A 207 27.06 5.79 9.45
C HIS A 207 26.85 4.89 8.23
N ALA A 208 26.52 5.42 7.06
CA ALA A 208 26.24 4.58 5.90
C ALA A 208 27.54 4.28 5.12
N GLN A 209 27.66 3.06 4.58
CA GLN A 209 28.76 2.77 3.64
C GLN A 209 28.47 3.40 2.26
N ARG A 210 27.20 3.34 1.83
CA ARG A 210 26.73 3.90 0.56
C ARG A 210 25.48 4.74 0.78
N VAL A 211 25.25 5.66 -0.15
CA VAL A 211 24.07 6.52 -0.18
C VAL A 211 23.41 6.39 -1.55
N ALA A 212 22.09 6.18 -1.55
CA ALA A 212 21.25 6.21 -2.73
C ALA A 212 20.28 7.40 -2.64
N LEU A 213 20.31 8.30 -3.62
CA LEU A 213 19.40 9.43 -3.71
C LEU A 213 18.17 9.08 -4.56
N LEU A 214 17.00 9.02 -3.92
CA LEU A 214 15.71 8.85 -4.56
C LEU A 214 15.01 10.20 -4.75
N ALA A 215 14.82 10.61 -6.01
CA ALA A 215 14.06 11.80 -6.38
C ALA A 215 13.35 11.58 -7.73
N GLY A 216 12.16 12.16 -7.91
CA GLY A 216 11.35 11.96 -9.12
C GLY A 216 11.06 10.48 -9.42
N GLY A 217 10.84 9.66 -8.39
CA GLY A 217 10.54 8.23 -8.53
C GLY A 217 11.64 7.36 -9.14
N ARG A 218 12.91 7.81 -9.11
CA ARG A 218 14.11 7.11 -9.62
C ARG A 218 15.31 7.32 -8.69
N ILE A 219 16.28 6.40 -8.74
CA ILE A 219 17.60 6.65 -8.14
C ILE A 219 18.36 7.60 -9.07
N GLN A 220 18.69 8.78 -8.55
CA GLN A 220 19.47 9.80 -9.25
C GLN A 220 20.96 9.52 -9.17
N GLU A 221 21.40 8.95 -8.05
CA GLU A 221 22.79 8.62 -7.78
C GLU A 221 22.88 7.57 -6.69
N ILE A 222 23.84 6.66 -6.83
CA ILE A 222 24.26 5.74 -5.78
C ILE A 222 25.78 5.68 -5.75
N ALA A 223 26.37 5.97 -4.60
CA ALA A 223 27.81 6.03 -4.43
C ALA A 223 28.21 5.70 -2.99
N ASP A 224 29.50 5.48 -2.74
CA ASP A 224 30.04 5.46 -1.38
C ASP A 224 29.70 6.78 -0.67
N ALA A 225 29.37 6.71 0.62
CA ALA A 225 28.87 7.89 1.35
C ALA A 225 29.84 9.07 1.26
N ARG A 226 31.14 8.82 1.40
CA ARG A 226 32.17 9.84 1.23
C ARG A 226 32.11 10.50 -0.16
N GLN A 227 32.07 9.70 -1.23
CA GLN A 227 32.00 10.22 -2.59
C GLN A 227 30.71 11.01 -2.83
N PHE A 228 29.57 10.51 -2.36
CA PHE A 228 28.28 11.16 -2.50
C PHE A 228 28.25 12.56 -1.88
N PHE A 229 28.82 12.72 -0.67
CA PHE A 229 28.83 14.02 0.03
C PHE A 229 29.98 14.95 -0.37
N GLU A 230 31.16 14.43 -0.75
CA GLU A 230 32.32 15.25 -1.11
C GLU A 230 32.35 15.61 -2.60
N SER A 231 31.85 14.75 -3.48
CA SER A 231 31.93 14.92 -4.94
C SER A 231 30.74 14.28 -5.68
N PRO A 232 29.51 14.75 -5.43
CA PRO A 232 28.30 14.22 -6.07
C PRO A 232 28.33 14.38 -7.60
N ALA A 233 28.06 13.29 -8.31
CA ALA A 233 28.18 13.20 -9.76
C ALA A 233 26.96 13.79 -10.51
N SER A 234 25.76 13.59 -9.96
CA SER A 234 24.50 14.05 -10.54
C SER A 234 24.17 15.49 -10.14
N VAL A 235 23.43 16.19 -11.00
CA VAL A 235 22.93 17.54 -10.70
C VAL A 235 22.01 17.51 -9.47
N ALA A 236 21.14 16.50 -9.38
CA ALA A 236 20.22 16.33 -8.26
C ALA A 236 20.97 16.09 -6.94
N ALA A 237 22.03 15.27 -6.92
CA ALA A 237 22.83 15.06 -5.72
C ALA A 237 23.62 16.30 -5.31
N ARG A 238 24.20 17.05 -6.25
CA ARG A 238 24.83 18.34 -5.94
C ARG A 238 23.86 19.30 -5.25
N ALA A 239 22.65 19.43 -5.79
CA ALA A 239 21.61 20.27 -5.19
C ALA A 239 21.19 19.75 -3.80
N PHE A 240 20.98 18.44 -3.69
CA PHE A 240 20.56 17.79 -2.44
C PHE A 240 21.59 17.95 -1.33
N VAL A 241 22.87 17.69 -1.60
CA VAL A 241 23.96 17.87 -0.63
C VAL A 241 24.07 19.33 -0.19
N GLY A 242 23.94 20.28 -1.12
CA GLY A 242 24.04 21.71 -0.80
C GLY A 242 22.86 22.29 -0.01
N THR A 243 21.65 21.76 -0.20
CA THR A 243 20.41 22.43 0.27
C THR A 243 19.46 21.53 1.07
N GLY A 244 19.70 20.23 1.14
CA GLY A 244 18.77 19.25 1.72
C GLY A 244 17.59 18.88 0.83
N THR A 245 17.47 19.48 -0.36
CA THR A 245 16.40 19.19 -1.32
C THR A 245 16.92 19.22 -2.76
N CYS A 246 16.14 18.69 -3.70
CA CYS A 246 16.45 18.81 -5.12
C CYS A 246 15.15 18.96 -5.92
N LEU A 247 15.18 19.86 -6.92
CA LEU A 247 14.06 20.10 -7.83
C LEU A 247 14.05 19.03 -8.92
N VAL A 248 13.42 17.91 -8.62
CA VAL A 248 13.16 16.84 -9.58
C VAL A 248 11.66 16.62 -9.63
N ALA A 249 11.06 16.87 -10.80
CA ALA A 249 9.64 16.69 -11.01
C ALA A 249 9.20 15.23 -10.72
N SER A 250 7.98 15.08 -10.20
CA SER A 250 7.36 13.77 -10.04
C SER A 250 7.23 13.06 -11.40
N PRO A 251 7.27 11.72 -11.44
CA PRO A 251 7.15 10.96 -12.68
C PRO A 251 5.89 11.24 -13.51
N ASP A 252 4.80 11.61 -12.85
CA ASP A 252 3.48 11.92 -13.40
C ASP A 252 3.17 13.42 -13.42
N ALA A 253 4.16 14.29 -13.17
CA ALA A 253 3.95 15.73 -13.21
C ALA A 253 3.53 16.18 -14.62
N ASP A 254 2.46 16.98 -14.69
CA ASP A 254 2.05 17.62 -15.94
C ASP A 254 3.12 18.64 -16.36
N PRO A 255 3.75 18.50 -17.54
CA PRO A 255 4.74 19.45 -18.01
C PRO A 255 4.21 20.89 -18.10
N ALA A 256 2.90 21.08 -18.23
CA ALA A 256 2.26 22.40 -18.26
C ALA A 256 2.11 23.04 -16.86
N SER A 257 2.27 22.27 -15.79
CA SER A 257 2.17 22.74 -14.40
C SER A 257 3.52 22.90 -13.71
N LEU A 258 4.63 22.75 -14.44
CA LEU A 258 5.98 22.90 -13.89
C LEU A 258 6.46 24.34 -14.03
N ASP A 259 7.15 24.84 -13.01
CA ASP A 259 7.88 26.11 -13.09
C ASP A 259 8.97 26.04 -14.18
N ASP A 260 9.27 27.17 -14.82
CA ASP A 260 10.21 27.25 -15.95
C ASP A 260 11.59 26.65 -15.65
N ASP A 261 12.04 26.77 -14.39
CA ASP A 261 13.35 26.27 -13.93
C ASP A 261 13.34 24.79 -13.49
N THR A 262 12.18 24.14 -13.45
CA THR A 262 12.08 22.73 -13.04
C THR A 262 12.38 21.80 -14.22
N PRO A 263 13.41 20.93 -14.13
CA PRO A 263 13.68 19.94 -15.17
C PRO A 263 12.45 19.07 -15.40
N ARG A 264 11.97 19.03 -16.65
CA ARG A 264 10.84 18.19 -17.04
C ARG A 264 11.16 16.73 -16.74
N PRO A 265 10.19 15.94 -16.23
CA PRO A 265 10.43 14.54 -15.99
C PRO A 265 10.75 13.86 -17.33
N PRO A 266 11.74 12.94 -17.37
CA PRO A 266 12.03 12.19 -18.57
C PRO A 266 10.77 11.43 -18.99
N ALA A 267 10.53 11.33 -20.29
CA ALA A 267 9.40 10.58 -20.81
C ALA A 267 9.41 9.16 -20.23
N LEU A 268 8.27 8.72 -19.71
CA LEU A 268 8.15 7.37 -19.16
C LEU A 268 8.55 6.34 -20.23
N PRO A 269 9.44 5.39 -19.92
CA PRO A 269 9.81 4.34 -20.85
C PRO A 269 8.57 3.62 -21.39
N PRO A 270 8.60 3.12 -22.65
CA PRO A 270 7.46 2.41 -23.24
C PRO A 270 6.91 1.29 -22.34
N PHE A 271 7.79 0.49 -21.73
CA PHE A 271 7.37 -0.58 -20.81
C PHE A 271 6.64 -0.05 -19.56
N VAL A 272 7.02 1.13 -19.05
CA VAL A 272 6.33 1.78 -17.92
C VAL A 272 4.96 2.26 -18.36
N ARG A 273 4.87 2.90 -19.54
CA ARG A 273 3.56 3.33 -20.08
C ARG A 273 2.66 2.14 -20.35
N GLU A 274 3.19 1.05 -20.90
CA GLU A 274 2.48 -0.21 -21.12
C GLU A 274 2.05 -0.82 -19.78
N ALA A 275 2.94 -0.94 -18.79
CA ALA A 275 2.60 -1.45 -17.46
C ALA A 275 1.58 -0.58 -16.71
N VAL A 276 1.63 0.74 -16.87
CA VAL A 276 0.61 1.64 -16.32
C VAL A 276 -0.70 1.46 -17.08
N SER A 277 -0.67 1.41 -18.42
CA SER A 277 -1.86 1.34 -19.27
C SER A 277 -2.58 0.00 -19.19
N ALA A 278 -1.87 -1.14 -19.23
CA ALA A 278 -2.44 -2.48 -19.12
C ALA A 278 -3.25 -2.69 -17.84
N TRP A 279 -3.01 -1.86 -16.82
CA TRP A 279 -3.64 -1.98 -15.50
C TRP A 279 -4.51 -0.77 -15.15
N ALA A 280 -4.38 0.33 -15.87
CA ALA A 280 -5.24 1.50 -15.78
C ALA A 280 -6.47 1.26 -16.64
N GLY A 281 -7.60 1.08 -15.97
CA GLY A 281 -8.90 1.19 -16.60
C GLY A 281 -9.13 2.62 -17.11
N PRO A 282 -10.33 2.93 -17.59
CA PRO A 282 -10.68 4.29 -18.02
C PRO A 282 -10.43 5.32 -16.91
N ARG A 283 -10.34 6.60 -17.28
CA ARG A 283 -10.10 7.66 -16.31
C ARG A 283 -11.13 7.62 -15.18
N GLY A 284 -10.66 7.55 -13.93
CA GLY A 284 -11.50 7.45 -12.73
C GLY A 284 -11.84 6.01 -12.31
N PHE A 285 -11.31 4.99 -13.00
CA PHE A 285 -11.43 3.60 -12.62
C PHE A 285 -10.63 3.29 -11.33
N VAL A 286 -11.26 2.62 -10.37
CA VAL A 286 -10.67 2.31 -9.05
C VAL A 286 -11.02 0.88 -8.64
N TRP A 287 -10.02 0.06 -8.32
CA TRP A 287 -10.24 -1.29 -7.79
C TRP A 287 -10.68 -1.24 -6.32
N LEU A 288 -11.81 -1.88 -6.00
CA LEU A 288 -12.23 -2.16 -4.62
C LEU A 288 -11.55 -3.44 -4.10
N GLU A 289 -11.56 -4.48 -4.93
CA GLU A 289 -10.84 -5.74 -4.74
C GLU A 289 -10.07 -6.03 -6.04
N ARG A 290 -8.74 -6.11 -5.93
CA ARG A 290 -7.84 -6.19 -7.09
C ARG A 290 -8.18 -7.39 -7.98
N GLY A 291 -8.38 -7.13 -9.28
CA GLY A 291 -8.67 -8.16 -10.29
C GLY A 291 -10.00 -8.86 -10.10
N ARG A 292 -10.91 -8.29 -9.29
CA ARG A 292 -12.20 -8.90 -8.94
C ARG A 292 -13.34 -7.91 -9.01
N LEU A 293 -13.25 -6.79 -8.28
CA LEU A 293 -14.33 -5.81 -8.17
C LEU A 293 -13.80 -4.39 -8.23
N ALA A 294 -14.35 -3.55 -9.11
CA ALA A 294 -13.96 -2.15 -9.28
C ALA A 294 -15.17 -1.21 -9.33
N GLY A 295 -14.89 0.08 -9.09
CA GLY A 295 -15.75 1.18 -9.46
C GLY A 295 -15.20 1.91 -10.69
N THR A 296 -16.07 2.39 -11.57
CA THR A 296 -15.67 3.19 -12.73
C THR A 296 -16.69 4.28 -13.05
N PRO A 297 -16.31 5.41 -13.67
CA PRO A 297 -17.24 6.32 -14.30
C PRO A 297 -17.87 5.70 -15.55
N GLN A 298 -18.89 6.37 -16.09
CA GLN A 298 -19.51 5.96 -17.33
C GLN A 298 -18.50 6.09 -18.49
N PRO A 299 -18.29 5.03 -19.30
CA PRO A 299 -17.44 5.11 -20.49
C PRO A 299 -17.91 6.23 -21.44
N GLY A 300 -16.96 6.99 -21.98
CA GLY A 300 -17.25 8.12 -22.89
C GLY A 300 -17.53 9.45 -22.20
N VAL A 301 -17.46 9.53 -20.85
CA VAL A 301 -17.70 10.78 -20.11
C VAL A 301 -16.47 11.68 -20.06
N PHE A 302 -15.29 11.09 -19.89
CA PHE A 302 -14.04 11.85 -19.73
C PHE A 302 -13.11 11.72 -20.93
N ASP A 303 -13.24 10.64 -21.69
CA ASP A 303 -12.41 10.31 -22.86
C ASP A 303 -13.30 9.73 -23.98
N ASP A 304 -12.69 9.38 -25.10
CA ASP A 304 -13.36 8.70 -26.20
C ASP A 304 -13.97 7.35 -25.74
N LEU A 305 -15.21 7.10 -26.16
CA LEU A 305 -15.98 5.93 -25.73
C LEU A 305 -15.25 4.62 -26.05
N ASP A 306 -14.73 4.45 -27.27
CA ASP A 306 -14.07 3.21 -27.66
C ASP A 306 -12.78 2.98 -26.87
N ARG A 307 -12.04 4.06 -26.58
CA ARG A 307 -10.86 3.98 -25.70
C ARG A 307 -11.21 3.53 -24.29
N ASP A 308 -12.29 4.05 -23.71
CA ASP A 308 -12.72 3.66 -22.36
C ASP A 308 -13.17 2.19 -22.32
N LEU A 309 -13.88 1.75 -23.36
CA LEU A 309 -14.30 0.36 -23.50
C LEU A 309 -13.11 -0.60 -23.70
N ASP A 310 -12.14 -0.21 -24.52
CA ASP A 310 -10.88 -0.95 -24.70
C ASP A 310 -10.10 -1.02 -23.39
N ALA A 311 -10.07 0.07 -22.60
CA ALA A 311 -9.41 0.09 -21.31
C ALA A 311 -10.08 -0.84 -20.29
N LEU A 312 -11.42 -0.91 -20.25
CA LEU A 312 -12.16 -1.87 -19.41
C LEU A 312 -11.83 -3.32 -19.80
N ALA A 313 -11.81 -3.62 -21.10
CA ALA A 313 -11.47 -4.94 -21.59
C ALA A 313 -10.02 -5.31 -21.28
N ARG A 314 -9.10 -4.35 -21.44
CA ARG A 314 -7.67 -4.51 -21.17
C ARG A 314 -7.37 -4.84 -19.71
N VAL A 315 -8.11 -4.24 -18.77
CA VAL A 315 -7.99 -4.58 -17.35
C VAL A 315 -8.77 -5.84 -16.95
N GLY A 316 -9.37 -6.52 -17.93
CA GLY A 316 -9.98 -7.83 -17.79
C GLY A 316 -11.42 -7.81 -17.28
N VAL A 317 -12.10 -6.66 -17.22
CA VAL A 317 -13.51 -6.59 -16.81
C VAL A 317 -14.35 -7.47 -17.75
N THR A 318 -15.18 -8.34 -17.19
CA THR A 318 -16.10 -9.21 -17.94
C THR A 318 -17.56 -8.87 -17.66
N LYS A 319 -17.86 -8.26 -16.51
CA LYS A 319 -19.22 -7.83 -16.12
C LYS A 319 -19.23 -6.34 -15.76
N LEU A 320 -20.19 -5.61 -16.29
CA LEU A 320 -20.38 -4.18 -16.02
C LEU A 320 -21.78 -3.91 -15.44
N LEU A 321 -21.85 -3.53 -14.17
CA LEU A 321 -23.12 -3.14 -13.53
C LEU A 321 -23.35 -1.64 -13.71
N THR A 322 -24.40 -1.25 -14.45
CA THR A 322 -24.80 0.14 -14.64
C THR A 322 -25.86 0.58 -13.64
N LEU A 323 -25.58 1.69 -12.95
CA LEU A 323 -26.47 2.33 -11.97
C LEU A 323 -27.14 3.60 -12.53
N LEU A 324 -27.05 3.81 -13.86
CA LEU A 324 -27.65 4.96 -14.54
C LEU A 324 -29.18 4.88 -14.52
N GLU A 325 -29.85 6.03 -14.57
CA GLU A 325 -31.33 6.08 -14.69
C GLU A 325 -31.83 5.60 -16.05
N ARG A 326 -30.94 5.53 -17.04
CA ARG A 326 -31.22 5.07 -18.40
C ARG A 326 -30.28 3.91 -18.74
N PRO A 327 -30.73 2.94 -19.56
CA PRO A 327 -29.89 1.84 -20.01
C PRO A 327 -28.68 2.36 -20.82
N LEU A 328 -27.60 1.58 -20.85
CA LEU A 328 -26.40 1.91 -21.62
C LEU A 328 -26.71 1.88 -23.12
N SER A 329 -26.33 2.94 -23.84
CA SER A 329 -26.42 2.96 -25.31
C SER A 329 -25.36 2.11 -26.00
N CYS A 330 -24.30 1.70 -25.30
CA CYS A 330 -23.12 1.04 -25.86
C CYS A 330 -23.03 -0.47 -25.56
N GLU A 331 -24.13 -1.14 -25.21
CA GLU A 331 -24.14 -2.58 -24.87
C GLU A 331 -23.54 -3.47 -25.98
N GLN A 332 -23.80 -3.16 -27.25
CA GLN A 332 -23.23 -3.91 -28.38
C GLN A 332 -21.71 -3.76 -28.45
N ALA A 333 -21.20 -2.55 -28.22
CA ALA A 333 -19.76 -2.26 -28.21
C ALA A 333 -19.03 -2.89 -27.02
N LEU A 334 -19.72 -3.03 -25.88
CA LEU A 334 -19.25 -3.79 -24.70
C LEU A 334 -19.16 -5.29 -25.01
N ARG A 335 -20.23 -5.87 -25.59
CA ARG A 335 -20.26 -7.30 -25.95
C ARG A 335 -19.18 -7.67 -26.96
N ALA A 336 -18.90 -6.80 -27.93
CA ALA A 336 -17.82 -6.99 -28.90
C ALA A 336 -16.43 -7.14 -28.23
N ARG A 337 -16.28 -6.65 -27.00
CA ARG A 337 -15.06 -6.72 -26.19
C ARG A 337 -15.14 -7.76 -25.07
N GLY A 338 -16.15 -8.62 -25.09
CA GLY A 338 -16.36 -9.67 -24.09
C GLY A 338 -16.92 -9.17 -22.75
N ILE A 339 -17.49 -7.96 -22.71
CA ILE A 339 -18.07 -7.37 -21.50
C ILE A 339 -19.59 -7.47 -21.57
N GLU A 340 -20.20 -8.09 -20.57
CA GLU A 340 -21.66 -8.14 -20.42
C GLU A 340 -22.13 -7.09 -19.43
N ALA A 341 -23.08 -6.26 -19.84
CA ALA A 341 -23.67 -5.23 -18.98
C ALA A 341 -24.99 -5.68 -18.35
N THR A 342 -25.23 -5.27 -17.11
CA THR A 342 -26.51 -5.44 -16.41
C THR A 342 -26.95 -4.12 -15.82
N TRP A 343 -28.25 -3.83 -15.85
CA TRP A 343 -28.80 -2.54 -15.46
C TRP A 343 -29.67 -2.59 -14.22
N GLU A 344 -29.29 -1.81 -13.21
CA GLU A 344 -30.00 -1.63 -11.94
C GLU A 344 -30.08 -0.13 -11.64
N PRO A 345 -31.13 0.58 -12.08
CA PRO A 345 -31.17 2.04 -12.04
C PRO A 345 -31.24 2.59 -10.61
N ILE A 346 -30.41 3.58 -10.30
CA ILE A 346 -30.47 4.35 -9.06
C ILE A 346 -30.54 5.83 -9.41
N ALA A 347 -31.47 6.54 -8.78
CA ALA A 347 -31.64 7.99 -8.95
C ALA A 347 -30.34 8.73 -8.60
N ASP A 348 -30.04 9.80 -9.33
CA ASP A 348 -28.77 10.49 -9.14
C ASP A 348 -28.61 11.05 -7.72
N MET A 349 -27.41 10.88 -7.15
CA MET A 349 -27.04 11.25 -5.77
C MET A 349 -27.86 10.58 -4.65
N ASP A 350 -28.77 9.68 -4.98
CA ASP A 350 -29.55 8.91 -4.01
C ASP A 350 -28.86 7.59 -3.63
N ALA A 351 -29.47 6.88 -2.69
CA ALA A 351 -29.14 5.51 -2.33
C ALA A 351 -30.04 4.52 -3.11
N PRO A 352 -29.59 3.27 -3.33
CA PRO A 352 -30.50 2.23 -3.82
C PRO A 352 -31.63 1.98 -2.83
N GLU A 353 -32.77 1.51 -3.32
CA GLU A 353 -33.80 0.95 -2.44
C GLU A 353 -33.27 -0.29 -1.72
N PHE A 354 -33.83 -0.59 -0.55
CA PHE A 354 -33.33 -1.68 0.31
C PHE A 354 -33.28 -3.04 -0.41
N LEU A 355 -34.40 -3.44 -1.00
CA LEU A 355 -34.50 -4.70 -1.75
C LEU A 355 -33.64 -4.70 -3.01
N GLN A 356 -33.48 -3.54 -3.65
CA GLN A 356 -32.60 -3.39 -4.80
C GLN A 356 -31.14 -3.60 -4.41
N CYS A 357 -30.70 -2.99 -3.31
CA CYS A 357 -29.34 -3.16 -2.79
C CYS A 357 -29.04 -4.62 -2.45
N LEU A 358 -30.00 -5.34 -1.86
CA LEU A 358 -29.86 -6.76 -1.59
C LEU A 358 -29.66 -7.57 -2.88
N ARG A 359 -30.49 -7.34 -3.91
CA ARG A 359 -30.35 -8.00 -5.21
C ARG A 359 -28.99 -7.71 -5.84
N ILE A 360 -28.54 -6.46 -5.80
CA ILE A 360 -27.22 -6.07 -6.31
C ILE A 360 -26.10 -6.83 -5.56
N CYS A 361 -26.17 -6.91 -4.22
CA CYS A 361 -25.15 -7.63 -3.45
C CYS A 361 -25.10 -9.12 -3.80
N GLN A 362 -26.26 -9.75 -3.97
CA GLN A 362 -26.36 -11.15 -4.39
C GLN A 362 -25.81 -11.38 -5.81
N LEU A 363 -26.12 -10.46 -6.73
CA LEU A 363 -25.59 -10.49 -8.10
C LEU A 363 -24.06 -10.38 -8.11
N LEU A 364 -23.50 -9.47 -7.31
CA LEU A 364 -22.05 -9.32 -7.15
C LEU A 364 -21.41 -10.58 -6.57
N ASP A 365 -21.97 -11.16 -5.50
CA ASP A 365 -21.47 -12.42 -4.92
C ASP A 365 -21.46 -13.53 -5.97
N HIS A 366 -22.55 -13.69 -6.74
CA HIS A 366 -22.66 -14.70 -7.79
C HIS A 366 -21.54 -14.55 -8.84
N TRP A 367 -21.39 -13.38 -9.45
CA TRP A 367 -20.34 -13.13 -10.44
C TRP A 367 -18.93 -13.32 -9.88
N LEU A 368 -18.68 -12.84 -8.66
CA LEU A 368 -17.37 -12.95 -8.03
C LEU A 368 -17.03 -14.38 -7.61
N THR A 369 -18.04 -15.23 -7.40
CA THR A 369 -17.90 -16.68 -7.16
C THR A 369 -17.55 -17.41 -8.45
N GLU A 370 -18.16 -17.01 -9.56
CA GLU A 370 -17.85 -17.50 -10.91
C GLU A 370 -16.51 -16.96 -11.47
N ARG A 371 -15.71 -16.27 -10.65
CA ARG A 371 -14.44 -15.64 -11.02
C ARG A 371 -14.55 -14.63 -12.17
N GLN A 372 -15.73 -14.03 -12.33
CA GLN A 372 -15.91 -12.88 -13.21
C GLN A 372 -15.21 -11.66 -12.61
N ILE A 373 -14.76 -10.75 -13.47
CA ILE A 373 -14.16 -9.48 -13.07
C ILE A 373 -15.21 -8.40 -13.29
N VAL A 374 -15.65 -7.80 -12.18
CA VAL A 374 -16.83 -6.93 -12.16
C VAL A 374 -16.41 -5.47 -12.01
N ALA A 375 -17.00 -4.59 -12.81
CA ALA A 375 -16.96 -3.15 -12.59
C ALA A 375 -18.38 -2.62 -12.33
N VAL A 376 -18.53 -1.79 -11.31
CA VAL A 376 -19.77 -1.07 -10.99
C VAL A 376 -19.60 0.37 -11.45
N HIS A 377 -20.58 0.91 -12.17
CA HIS A 377 -20.48 2.28 -12.67
C HIS A 377 -21.75 3.09 -12.50
N CYS A 378 -21.53 4.39 -12.39
CA CYS A 378 -22.55 5.42 -12.51
C CYS A 378 -22.00 6.55 -13.40
N ARG A 379 -22.64 7.72 -13.47
CA ARG A 379 -22.21 8.79 -14.38
C ARG A 379 -20.76 9.25 -14.13
N ALA A 380 -20.48 9.82 -12.96
CA ALA A 380 -19.14 10.27 -12.58
C ALA A 380 -18.35 9.22 -11.77
N GLY A 381 -18.96 8.08 -11.46
CA GLY A 381 -18.33 7.03 -10.64
C GLY A 381 -18.15 7.39 -9.16
N HIS A 382 -18.78 8.47 -8.66
CA HIS A 382 -18.52 9.00 -7.31
C HIS A 382 -19.60 8.65 -6.27
N GLY A 383 -20.84 9.14 -6.43
CA GLY A 383 -21.93 8.88 -5.47
C GLY A 383 -22.40 7.42 -5.44
N ARG A 384 -23.25 7.05 -6.42
CA ARG A 384 -23.93 5.74 -6.49
C ARG A 384 -22.97 4.55 -6.47
N THR A 385 -21.87 4.61 -7.24
CA THR A 385 -20.83 3.58 -7.27
C THR A 385 -20.25 3.34 -5.88
N GLY A 386 -19.83 4.41 -5.19
CA GLY A 386 -19.29 4.30 -3.84
C GLY A 386 -20.29 3.71 -2.85
N THR A 387 -21.56 4.11 -2.92
CA THR A 387 -22.64 3.58 -2.06
C THR A 387 -22.85 2.08 -2.28
N VAL A 388 -22.95 1.60 -3.53
CA VAL A 388 -23.12 0.17 -3.82
C VAL A 388 -21.91 -0.65 -3.37
N LEU A 389 -20.69 -0.16 -3.62
CA LEU A 389 -19.47 -0.86 -3.23
C LEU A 389 -19.28 -0.91 -1.70
N ALA A 390 -19.65 0.15 -0.97
CA ALA A 390 -19.67 0.15 0.48
C ALA A 390 -20.75 -0.79 1.03
N ALA A 391 -21.96 -0.77 0.45
CA ALA A 391 -23.03 -1.69 0.82
C ALA A 391 -22.61 -3.15 0.62
N TYR A 392 -21.88 -3.45 -0.46
CA TYR A 392 -21.35 -4.79 -0.68
C TYR A 392 -20.28 -5.19 0.36
N ARG A 393 -19.42 -4.27 0.82
CA ARG A 393 -18.50 -4.54 1.95
C ARG A 393 -19.23 -4.80 3.27
N ILE A 394 -20.28 -4.04 3.55
CA ILE A 394 -21.17 -4.24 4.69
C ILE A 394 -21.84 -5.60 4.59
N TRP A 395 -22.38 -5.91 3.41
CA TRP A 395 -22.90 -7.23 3.09
C TRP A 395 -21.84 -8.24 3.50
N ARG A 396 -20.63 -8.22 2.95
CA ARG A 396 -19.52 -9.15 3.27
C ARG A 396 -19.02 -9.15 4.74
N GLY A 397 -19.65 -8.38 5.64
CA GLY A 397 -19.46 -8.47 7.09
C GLY A 397 -18.69 -7.32 7.72
N GLN A 398 -18.38 -6.25 6.96
CA GLN A 398 -17.76 -5.05 7.53
C GLN A 398 -18.79 -4.18 8.26
N THR A 399 -18.32 -3.39 9.22
CA THR A 399 -19.16 -2.35 9.83
C THR A 399 -19.42 -1.23 8.83
N ALA A 400 -20.49 -0.44 9.04
CA ALA A 400 -20.79 0.69 8.17
C ALA A 400 -19.63 1.70 8.13
N ILE A 401 -19.03 1.98 9.29
CA ILE A 401 -17.91 2.92 9.43
C ILE A 401 -16.71 2.42 8.63
N ASP A 402 -16.27 1.16 8.86
CA ASP A 402 -15.11 0.59 8.18
C ASP A 402 -15.32 0.51 6.66
N ALA A 403 -16.54 0.18 6.22
CA ALA A 403 -16.87 0.12 4.82
C ALA A 403 -16.80 1.52 4.17
N ILE A 404 -17.43 2.53 4.79
CA ILE A 404 -17.44 3.92 4.28
C ILE A 404 -16.02 4.48 4.22
N ASP A 405 -15.26 4.36 5.31
CA ASP A 405 -13.90 4.87 5.38
C ASP A 405 -12.98 4.13 4.41
N GLY A 406 -13.14 2.80 4.33
CA GLY A 406 -12.34 1.96 3.45
C GLY A 406 -12.60 2.22 1.96
N VAL A 407 -13.81 2.63 1.56
CA VAL A 407 -14.06 3.03 0.17
C VAL A 407 -13.55 4.46 -0.09
N ARG A 408 -13.70 5.40 0.87
CA ARG A 408 -13.19 6.78 0.74
C ARG A 408 -11.67 6.89 0.73
N GLN A 409 -10.97 5.97 1.38
CA GLN A 409 -9.51 5.86 1.27
C GLN A 409 -9.05 5.54 -0.15
N LEU A 410 -9.88 4.85 -0.94
CA LEU A 410 -9.59 4.52 -2.34
C LEU A 410 -9.98 5.66 -3.28
N GLU A 411 -11.16 6.24 -3.09
CA GLU A 411 -11.64 7.41 -3.84
C GLU A 411 -12.36 8.38 -2.87
N PRO A 412 -11.75 9.51 -2.49
CA PRO A 412 -12.30 10.43 -1.50
C PRO A 412 -13.68 10.99 -1.86
N LYS A 413 -14.02 11.04 -3.15
CA LYS A 413 -15.33 11.51 -3.63
C LYS A 413 -16.42 10.44 -3.52
N TRP A 414 -16.12 9.23 -3.06
CA TRP A 414 -17.14 8.20 -2.84
C TRP A 414 -18.07 8.53 -1.67
N ILE A 415 -19.36 8.32 -1.90
CA ILE A 415 -20.46 8.59 -0.94
C ILE A 415 -20.54 10.09 -0.63
N GLN A 416 -21.43 10.78 -1.33
CA GLN A 416 -21.43 12.26 -1.39
C GLN A 416 -22.64 12.90 -0.71
N SER A 417 -23.66 12.12 -0.32
CA SER A 417 -24.87 12.65 0.33
C SER A 417 -25.11 12.04 1.71
N ALA A 418 -25.74 12.81 2.60
CA ALA A 418 -26.15 12.32 3.92
C ALA A 418 -27.19 11.19 3.82
N ALA A 419 -28.01 11.18 2.74
CA ALA A 419 -28.96 10.12 2.47
C ALA A 419 -28.25 8.77 2.23
N GLN A 420 -27.17 8.76 1.45
CA GLN A 420 -26.36 7.56 1.22
C GLN A 420 -25.70 7.04 2.50
N VAL A 421 -25.19 7.93 3.36
CA VAL A 421 -24.61 7.52 4.66
C VAL A 421 -25.68 6.92 5.57
N ARG A 422 -26.86 7.54 5.67
CA ARG A 422 -27.98 7.01 6.46
C ARG A 422 -28.39 5.62 5.96
N PHE A 423 -28.56 5.47 4.65
CA PHE A 423 -28.87 4.19 4.03
C PHE A 423 -27.86 3.10 4.38
N LEU A 424 -26.56 3.39 4.31
CA LEU A 424 -25.51 2.41 4.64
C LEU A 424 -25.55 1.99 6.12
N ASN A 425 -25.85 2.92 7.02
CA ASN A 425 -26.03 2.61 8.44
C ASN A 425 -27.27 1.72 8.66
N ASP A 426 -28.38 2.04 8.01
CA ASP A 426 -29.62 1.25 8.10
C ASP A 426 -29.40 -0.16 7.53
N PHE A 427 -28.71 -0.27 6.40
CA PHE A 427 -28.34 -1.53 5.77
C PHE A 427 -27.40 -2.37 6.64
N ALA A 428 -26.42 -1.74 7.31
CA ALA A 428 -25.54 -2.42 8.26
C ALA A 428 -26.30 -2.93 9.50
N HIS A 429 -27.22 -2.14 10.05
CA HIS A 429 -28.05 -2.58 11.17
C HIS A 429 -28.90 -3.80 10.82
N TRP A 430 -29.47 -3.82 9.62
CA TRP A 430 -30.18 -5.01 9.14
C TRP A 430 -29.24 -6.20 8.94
N ALA A 431 -28.07 -5.99 8.31
CA ALA A 431 -27.12 -7.07 8.02
C ALA A 431 -26.60 -7.76 9.30
N GLN A 432 -26.51 -7.04 10.42
CA GLN A 432 -26.14 -7.58 11.73
C GLN A 432 -27.20 -8.48 12.36
N GLN A 433 -28.47 -8.38 11.92
CA GLN A 433 -29.57 -9.21 12.41
C GLN A 433 -29.65 -10.56 11.69
N LEU A 434 -28.83 -10.78 10.67
CA LEU A 434 -28.73 -12.07 9.99
C LEU A 434 -28.02 -13.10 10.89
N PRO A 435 -28.53 -14.34 11.02
CA PRO A 435 -27.91 -15.36 11.84
C PRO A 435 -26.52 -15.74 11.30
N SER A 436 -25.56 -16.00 12.20
CA SER A 436 -24.15 -16.29 11.87
C SER A 436 -23.94 -17.43 10.86
N SER A 437 -24.87 -18.39 10.78
CA SER A 437 -24.88 -19.48 9.78
C SER A 437 -25.20 -19.00 8.36
N ALA A 438 -25.95 -17.90 8.21
CA ALA A 438 -26.22 -17.26 6.92
C ALA A 438 -25.05 -16.40 6.41
N HIS A 439 -23.97 -16.24 7.19
CA HIS A 439 -22.74 -15.62 6.69
C HIS A 439 -21.85 -16.59 5.91
N ALA A 440 -22.06 -17.91 6.08
CA ALA A 440 -21.36 -18.96 5.34
C ALA A 440 -22.09 -19.37 4.05
N ASP A 441 -23.42 -19.35 4.03
CA ASP A 441 -24.26 -19.78 2.90
C ASP A 441 -25.21 -18.67 2.40
N ARG A 442 -24.66 -17.66 1.73
CA ARG A 442 -25.42 -16.52 1.18
C ARG A 442 -26.05 -16.76 -0.19
N HIS A 443 -25.92 -17.97 -0.72
CA HIS A 443 -26.44 -18.34 -2.03
C HIS A 443 -27.95 -18.63 -2.05
N VAL A 444 -28.62 -18.65 -0.88
CA VAL A 444 -30.01 -19.10 -0.78
C VAL A 444 -30.83 -18.15 0.11
N TYR A 445 -31.17 -16.96 -0.38
CA TYR A 445 -32.27 -16.19 0.20
C TYR A 445 -32.98 -15.36 -0.88
N LEU A 446 -34.06 -15.92 -1.43
CA LEU A 446 -35.12 -15.16 -2.10
C LEU A 446 -36.31 -15.12 -1.13
N PRO A 447 -36.76 -13.95 -0.64
CA PRO A 447 -38.10 -13.88 -0.10
C PRO A 447 -39.08 -14.03 -1.27
N HIS A 448 -39.87 -15.10 -1.25
CA HIS A 448 -41.03 -15.25 -2.11
C HIS A 448 -41.90 -14.00 -1.99
N ALA A 449 -42.13 -13.32 -3.12
CA ALA A 449 -43.15 -12.29 -3.24
C ALA A 449 -44.53 -12.96 -3.05
N ALA A 450 -45.04 -12.97 -1.82
CA ALA A 450 -46.44 -13.19 -1.54
C ALA A 450 -47.12 -11.82 -1.46
N GLY A 451 -48.03 -11.59 -2.41
CA GLY A 451 -48.67 -10.31 -2.63
C GLY A 451 -49.47 -9.82 -1.44
N VAL A 452 -49.34 -8.52 -1.18
CA VAL A 452 -50.36 -7.75 -0.49
C VAL A 452 -50.84 -6.71 -1.50
N GLY A 453 -51.98 -7.00 -2.12
CA GLY A 453 -52.71 -6.04 -2.94
C GLY A 453 -53.29 -4.91 -2.07
N PRO A 454 -53.67 -3.79 -2.68
CA PRO A 454 -54.08 -2.59 -1.96
C PRO A 454 -55.55 -2.67 -1.53
N ASN A 455 -55.85 -2.23 -0.30
CA ASN A 455 -57.04 -1.44 0.06
C ASN A 455 -57.24 -1.35 1.59
N PRO A 456 -57.97 -0.33 2.08
CA PRO A 456 -58.03 1.08 1.66
C PRO A 456 -57.47 2.03 2.73
#